data_AF-A0AAV2KRD8-F1
#
_entry.id   AF-A0AAV2KRD8-F1
#
_cell.length_a   1.000
_cell.length_b   1.000
_cell.length_c   1.000
_cell.angle_alpha   90.00
_cell.angle_beta   90.00
_cell.angle_gamma   90.00
#
_symmetry.space_group_name_H-M   'P 1'
#
loop_
_entity.id
_entity.type
_entity.pdbx_description
1 polymer ?
#
loop_
_entity_poly.entity_id
_entity_poly.type
_entity_poly.pdbx_seq_one_letter_code
_entity_poly.pdbx_strand_id
1 'polypeptide(L)'
;MEMEVRAGTTEAGAIVTMEMEGSKALAITTTVLFNPALGFSVTSHLGRDVGVKELVQVEARSYMKHLVEQANLNFIVTGKVKETGQIVTAMKVVTLHNPKLTVEVSGVAKVSEDMLATVQFTNPFSFNLEEIYLRMEGPGAMLPRFRFYSLLAPNSSVVWTEKFNPQRAGSTRIIASLDCPALRQVYGEASITVLP
;
A
#
# COMPACT_ATOMS: atom_id res chain seq x y z
N MET A 1 5.91 27.64 21.09
CA MET A 1 6.39 27.10 19.80
C MET A 1 5.68 25.79 19.61
N GLU A 2 4.92 25.70 18.54
CA GLU A 2 4.04 24.58 18.24
C GLU A 2 4.45 24.00 16.88
N MET A 3 4.42 22.67 16.78
CA MET A 3 4.80 21.96 15.57
C MET A 3 3.67 21.04 15.17
N GLU A 4 3.10 21.29 13.99
CA GLU A 4 2.05 20.46 13.42
C GLU A 4 2.60 19.66 12.24
N VAL A 5 2.26 18.38 12.17
CA VAL A 5 2.66 17.48 11.09
C VAL A 5 1.41 16.93 10.44
N ARG A 6 1.21 17.29 9.17
CA ARG A 6 0.17 16.75 8.32
C ARG A 6 0.82 15.81 7.33
N ALA A 7 0.29 14.60 7.22
CA ALA A 7 0.81 13.62 6.29
C ALA A 7 -0.36 12.94 5.58
N GLY A 8 -0.17 12.68 4.29
CA GLY A 8 -1.15 12.02 3.44
C GLY A 8 -0.44 11.13 2.42
N THR A 9 -1.17 10.15 1.91
CA THR A 9 -0.68 9.26 0.86
C THR A 9 -1.27 9.65 -0.48
N THR A 10 -0.45 9.56 -1.51
CA THR A 10 -0.85 9.61 -2.91
C THR A 10 -0.40 8.31 -3.59
N GLU A 11 -0.84 8.12 -4.83
CA GLU A 11 -0.41 7.02 -5.69
C GLU A 11 1.10 7.01 -5.98
N ALA A 12 1.76 8.17 -5.86
CA ALA A 12 3.21 8.32 -6.06
C ALA A 12 4.04 8.08 -4.79
N GLY A 13 3.43 8.07 -3.61
CA GLY A 13 4.15 7.98 -2.35
C GLY A 13 3.44 8.60 -1.16
N ALA A 14 4.19 8.96 -0.13
CA ALA A 14 3.68 9.71 1.01
C ALA A 14 4.19 11.15 0.95
N ILE A 15 3.30 12.10 1.18
CA ILE A 15 3.61 13.52 1.28
C ILE A 15 3.43 13.92 2.74
N VAL A 16 4.49 14.51 3.29
CA VAL A 16 4.44 15.11 4.61
C VAL A 16 4.62 16.61 4.46
N THR A 17 3.68 17.32 5.07
CA THR A 17 3.68 18.75 5.22
C THR A 17 3.87 19.07 6.69
N MET A 18 4.88 19.86 6.98
CA MET A 18 5.21 20.27 8.34
C MET A 18 5.02 21.76 8.45
N GLU A 19 4.39 22.18 9.52
CA GLU A 19 4.18 23.59 9.82
C GLU A 19 4.67 23.85 11.23
N MET A 20 5.54 24.86 11.35
CA MET A 20 6.16 25.21 12.62
C MET A 20 5.88 26.68 12.91
N GLU A 21 5.12 26.93 13.98
CA GLU A 21 4.80 28.27 14.46
C GLU A 21 5.64 28.60 15.71
N GLY A 22 6.46 29.64 15.59
CA GLY A 22 7.30 30.15 16.69
C GLY A 22 8.77 30.30 16.33
N SER A 23 9.50 30.97 17.23
CA SER A 23 10.87 31.46 17.09
C SER A 23 11.84 30.54 16.33
N LYS A 24 12.49 31.11 15.31
CA LYS A 24 13.67 30.65 14.55
C LYS A 24 14.19 29.25 14.91
N ALA A 25 13.59 28.23 14.31
CA ALA A 25 14.21 26.90 14.26
C ALA A 25 15.51 26.97 13.45
N LEU A 26 16.61 26.42 13.98
CA LEU A 26 17.92 26.38 13.30
C LEU A 26 18.01 25.22 12.32
N ALA A 27 17.43 24.10 12.70
CA ALA A 27 17.42 22.86 11.96
C ALA A 27 16.15 22.09 12.31
N ILE A 28 15.49 21.58 11.27
CA ILE A 28 14.42 20.60 11.37
C ILE A 28 14.95 19.29 10.78
N THR A 29 14.86 18.22 11.54
CA THR A 29 15.16 16.87 11.08
C THR A 29 13.87 16.07 11.03
N THR A 30 13.53 15.65 9.83
CA THR A 30 12.42 14.74 9.53
C THR A 30 12.98 13.33 9.45
N THR A 31 12.48 12.42 10.26
CA THR A 31 12.77 10.99 10.16
C THR A 31 11.52 10.26 9.69
N VAL A 32 11.66 9.48 8.63
CA VAL A 32 10.62 8.60 8.09
C VAL A 32 11.00 7.17 8.46
N LEU A 33 10.16 6.51 9.25
CA LEU A 33 10.32 5.11 9.60
C LEU A 33 9.29 4.25 8.85
N PHE A 34 9.77 3.24 8.14
CA PHE A 34 8.97 2.23 7.44
C PHE A 34 8.60 1.06 8.36
N ASN A 35 9.49 0.79 9.32
CA ASN A 35 9.40 -0.18 10.39
C ASN A 35 10.28 0.35 11.54
N PRO A 36 10.05 0.02 12.83
CA PRO A 36 10.90 0.43 13.94
C PRO A 36 12.42 0.32 13.72
N ALA A 37 12.91 -0.55 12.82
CA ALA A 37 14.34 -0.70 12.51
C ALA A 37 14.82 -0.06 11.18
N LEU A 38 13.93 0.45 10.32
CA LEU A 38 14.27 0.92 8.97
C LEU A 38 13.64 2.27 8.66
N GLY A 39 14.46 3.22 8.20
CA GLY A 39 14.03 4.55 7.83
C GLY A 39 15.13 5.41 7.24
N PHE A 40 14.82 6.66 6.96
CA PHE A 40 15.78 7.67 6.54
C PHE A 40 15.44 9.00 7.21
N SER A 41 16.43 9.90 7.26
CA SER A 41 16.25 11.24 7.80
C SER A 41 16.63 12.30 6.78
N VAL A 42 15.82 13.34 6.68
CA VAL A 42 16.10 14.57 5.92
C VAL A 42 16.27 15.69 6.92
N THR A 43 17.37 16.43 6.83
CA THR A 43 17.61 17.61 7.68
C THR A 43 17.62 18.86 6.83
N SER A 44 16.83 19.83 7.25
CA SER A 44 16.66 21.10 6.56
C SER A 44 16.98 22.25 7.50
N HIS A 45 17.69 23.23 6.95
CA HIS A 45 18.11 24.42 7.67
C HIS A 45 17.14 25.55 7.34
N LEU A 46 16.42 26.02 8.36
CA LEU A 46 15.44 27.08 8.18
C LEU A 46 16.12 28.45 8.32
N GLY A 47 15.79 29.33 7.37
CA GLY A 47 16.14 30.76 7.42
C GLY A 47 15.25 31.53 8.41
N ARG A 48 15.56 32.81 8.62
CA ARG A 48 14.75 33.70 9.45
C ARG A 48 13.41 33.99 8.75
N ASP A 49 12.36 33.23 9.06
CA ASP A 49 11.00 33.79 9.02
C ASP A 49 9.98 33.01 9.86
N VAL A 50 8.88 33.67 10.19
CA VAL A 50 7.78 33.15 11.00
C VAL A 50 6.88 32.28 10.12
N GLY A 51 6.76 31.00 10.48
CA GLY A 51 5.92 30.03 9.78
C GLY A 51 6.62 29.41 8.57
N VAL A 52 7.39 28.35 8.79
CA VAL A 52 7.99 27.60 7.68
C VAL A 52 7.17 26.34 7.42
N LYS A 53 6.72 26.24 6.18
CA LYS A 53 6.08 25.03 5.65
C LYS A 53 7.09 24.27 4.82
N GLU A 54 7.40 23.05 5.23
CA GLU A 54 8.31 22.18 4.50
C GLU A 54 7.58 20.95 3.95
N LEU A 55 7.87 20.64 2.69
CA LEU A 55 7.32 19.48 1.98
C LEU A 55 8.39 18.41 1.87
N VAL A 56 8.13 17.25 2.47
CA VAL A 56 8.98 16.07 2.30
C VAL A 56 8.19 15.05 1.47
N GLN A 57 8.71 14.72 0.29
CA GLN A 57 8.16 13.68 -0.58
C GLN A 57 8.90 12.37 -0.36
N VAL A 58 8.15 11.31 -0.08
CA VAL A 58 8.67 9.97 0.10
C VAL A 58 8.15 9.09 -1.02
N GLU A 59 9.03 8.67 -1.92
CA GLU A 59 8.65 7.84 -3.06
C GLU A 59 8.25 6.43 -2.61
N ALA A 60 7.15 5.90 -3.16
CA ALA A 60 6.65 4.56 -2.82
C ALA A 60 7.72 3.45 -2.94
N ARG A 61 8.53 3.47 -4.01
CA ARG A 61 9.61 2.48 -4.22
C ARG A 61 10.61 2.38 -3.06
N SER A 62 10.78 3.45 -2.28
CA SER A 62 11.74 3.48 -1.16
C SER A 62 11.28 2.63 0.04
N TYR A 63 9.96 2.52 0.25
CA TYR A 63 9.39 1.89 1.44
C TYR A 63 8.60 0.63 1.17
N MET A 64 8.03 0.46 -0.03
CA MET A 64 7.08 -0.62 -0.35
C MET A 64 7.64 -2.01 -0.05
N LYS A 65 8.93 -2.27 -0.32
CA LYS A 65 9.60 -3.55 -0.03
C LYS A 65 9.78 -3.86 1.46
N HIS A 66 9.63 -2.86 2.32
CA HIS A 66 9.83 -2.93 3.76
C HIS A 66 8.51 -2.90 4.57
N LEU A 67 7.37 -2.78 3.88
CA LEU A 67 6.07 -2.77 4.54
C LEU A 67 5.76 -4.14 5.13
N VAL A 68 5.29 -4.12 6.38
CA VAL A 68 4.77 -5.28 7.12
C VAL A 68 3.25 -5.22 7.19
N GLU A 69 2.62 -6.20 7.83
CA GLU A 69 1.17 -6.49 7.87
C GLU A 69 0.22 -5.31 8.22
N GLN A 70 0.73 -4.19 8.75
CA GLN A 70 -0.04 -2.98 9.03
C GLN A 70 0.44 -1.72 8.28
N ALA A 71 1.30 -1.89 7.27
CA ALA A 71 1.81 -0.89 6.32
C ALA A 71 1.75 0.58 6.79
N ASN A 72 2.36 0.88 7.94
CA ASN A 72 2.35 2.23 8.52
C ASN A 72 3.67 2.94 8.21
N LEU A 73 3.58 4.20 7.83
CA LEU A 73 4.70 5.12 7.79
C LEU A 73 4.64 5.99 9.04
N ASN A 74 5.68 5.92 9.86
CA ASN A 74 5.83 6.75 11.04
C ASN A 74 6.72 7.94 10.71
N PHE A 75 6.14 9.13 10.69
CA PHE A 75 6.84 10.39 10.52
C PHE A 75 7.15 10.97 11.89
N ILE A 76 8.43 11.18 12.17
CA ILE A 76 8.92 11.81 13.38
C ILE A 76 9.67 13.06 12.98
N VAL A 77 9.23 14.21 13.47
CA VAL A 77 9.82 15.49 13.12
C VAL A 77 10.36 16.12 14.38
N THR A 78 11.62 16.51 14.33
CA THR A 78 12.32 17.10 15.47
C THR A 78 12.91 18.43 15.04
N GLY A 79 12.57 19.50 15.75
CA GLY A 79 13.13 20.83 15.53
C GLY A 79 13.90 21.32 16.75
N LYS A 80 15.08 21.90 16.51
CA LYS A 80 15.90 22.53 17.56
C LYS A 80 15.82 24.04 17.48
N VAL A 81 15.40 24.67 18.58
CA VAL A 81 15.30 26.12 18.72
C VAL A 81 16.67 26.72 18.95
N LYS A 82 17.04 27.73 18.15
CA LYS A 82 18.35 28.35 18.27
C LYS A 82 18.51 29.13 19.57
N GLU A 83 17.49 29.91 19.94
CA GLU A 83 17.58 30.83 21.08
C GLU A 83 17.59 30.11 22.43
N THR A 84 16.75 29.08 22.59
CA THR A 84 16.57 28.40 23.89
C THR A 84 17.28 27.05 23.96
N GLY A 85 17.76 26.51 22.83
CA GLY A 85 18.28 25.15 22.75
C GLY A 85 17.21 24.06 22.91
N GLN A 86 15.95 24.44 23.08
CA GLN A 86 14.83 23.52 23.26
C GLN A 86 14.64 22.63 22.02
N ILE A 87 14.26 21.38 22.25
CA ILE A 87 13.89 20.43 21.21
C ILE A 87 12.37 20.27 21.24
N VAL A 88 11.74 20.38 20.08
CA VAL A 88 10.31 20.15 19.87
C VAL A 88 10.17 18.96 18.93
N THR A 89 9.29 18.02 19.26
CA THR A 89 9.05 16.84 18.44
C THR A 89 7.57 16.68 18.17
N ALA A 90 7.22 16.36 16.93
CA ALA A 90 5.87 16.01 16.50
C ALA A 90 5.90 14.71 15.70
N MET A 91 4.84 13.91 15.82
CA MET A 91 4.76 12.60 15.17
C MET A 91 3.44 12.46 14.42
N LYS A 92 3.49 11.80 13.25
CA LYS A 92 2.30 11.44 12.49
C LYS A 92 2.46 10.05 11.90
N VAL A 93 1.46 9.20 12.14
CA VAL A 93 1.37 7.88 11.51
C VAL A 93 0.47 7.98 10.29
N VAL A 94 0.90 7.40 9.18
CA VAL A 94 0.10 7.24 7.97
C VAL A 94 -0.01 5.78 7.61
N THR A 95 -1.23 5.28 7.57
CA THR A 95 -1.52 3.92 7.14
C THR A 95 -1.62 3.89 5.62
N LEU A 96 -0.81 3.05 5.00
CA LEU A 96 -0.89 2.77 3.57
C LEU A 96 -1.98 1.72 3.35
N HIS A 97 -2.84 1.96 2.37
CA HIS A 97 -3.84 0.98 1.98
C HIS A 97 -3.27 0.09 0.88
N ASN A 98 -3.31 -1.23 1.10
CA ASN A 98 -2.97 -2.17 0.05
C ASN A 98 -3.96 -2.02 -1.11
N PRO A 99 -3.48 -2.04 -2.36
CA PRO A 99 -4.34 -2.03 -3.53
C PRO A 99 -5.33 -3.20 -3.50
N LYS A 100 -6.56 -2.95 -3.95
CA LYS A 100 -7.59 -3.98 -3.98
C LYS A 100 -7.42 -4.89 -5.20
N LEU A 101 -7.61 -6.18 -4.97
CA LEU A 101 -7.77 -7.20 -6.00
C LEU A 101 -9.24 -7.62 -6.00
N THR A 102 -9.93 -7.53 -7.13
CA THR A 102 -11.32 -7.95 -7.23
C THR A 102 -11.41 -9.35 -7.79
N VAL A 103 -12.32 -10.15 -7.24
CA VAL A 103 -12.67 -11.48 -7.73
C VAL A 103 -14.16 -11.51 -7.95
N GLU A 104 -14.57 -11.93 -9.14
CA GLU A 104 -15.96 -12.10 -9.52
C GLU A 104 -16.17 -13.53 -10.02
N VAL A 105 -17.33 -14.11 -9.71
CA VAL A 105 -17.69 -15.46 -10.17
C VAL A 105 -19.01 -15.36 -10.93
N SER A 106 -19.06 -15.93 -12.12
CA SER A 106 -20.20 -15.83 -13.02
C SER A 106 -21.30 -16.84 -12.69
N GLY A 107 -22.56 -16.41 -12.67
CA GLY A 107 -23.71 -17.32 -12.67
C GLY A 107 -23.93 -18.06 -11.35
N VAL A 108 -24.75 -19.11 -11.40
CA VAL A 108 -25.11 -19.93 -10.23
C VAL A 108 -24.13 -21.09 -10.14
N ALA A 109 -23.53 -21.29 -8.96
CA ALA A 109 -22.61 -22.39 -8.76
C ALA A 109 -23.34 -23.71 -8.55
N LYS A 110 -23.01 -24.72 -9.37
CA LYS A 110 -23.46 -26.10 -9.18
C LYS A 110 -22.32 -27.09 -9.34
N VAL A 111 -22.43 -28.23 -8.68
CA VAL A 111 -21.46 -29.31 -8.81
C VAL A 111 -21.39 -29.78 -10.26
N SER A 112 -20.19 -30.01 -10.77
CA SER A 112 -19.97 -30.51 -12.14
C SER A 112 -20.39 -29.54 -13.27
N GLU A 113 -20.89 -28.33 -12.98
CA GLU A 113 -21.23 -27.31 -13.98
C GLU A 113 -20.10 -26.27 -14.13
N ASP A 114 -19.84 -25.89 -15.39
CA ASP A 114 -18.78 -24.96 -15.72
C ASP A 114 -19.12 -23.53 -15.29
N MET A 115 -18.14 -22.87 -14.69
CA MET A 115 -18.21 -21.47 -14.26
C MET A 115 -16.96 -20.71 -14.65
N LEU A 116 -17.05 -19.38 -14.60
CA LEU A 116 -15.92 -18.48 -14.80
C LEU A 116 -15.66 -17.71 -13.51
N ALA A 117 -14.39 -17.64 -13.12
CA ALA A 117 -13.90 -16.71 -12.12
C ALA A 117 -13.01 -15.67 -12.82
N THR A 118 -13.25 -14.39 -12.57
CA THR A 118 -12.48 -13.28 -13.13
C THR A 118 -11.79 -12.54 -12.00
N VAL A 119 -10.48 -12.43 -12.10
CA VAL A 119 -9.69 -11.54 -11.23
C VAL A 119 -9.31 -10.29 -11.98
N GLN A 120 -9.41 -9.14 -11.31
CA GLN A 120 -8.97 -7.87 -11.85
C GLN A 120 -8.12 -7.10 -10.83
N PHE A 121 -7.03 -6.54 -11.32
CA PHE A 121 -6.13 -5.68 -10.56
C PHE A 121 -5.73 -4.49 -11.41
N THR A 122 -5.72 -3.30 -10.82
CA THR A 122 -5.20 -2.08 -11.43
C THR A 122 -3.98 -1.63 -10.66
N ASN A 123 -2.86 -1.36 -11.35
CA ASN A 123 -1.67 -0.79 -10.73
C ASN A 123 -1.97 0.67 -10.30
N PRO A 124 -2.08 0.96 -8.99
CA PRO A 124 -2.38 2.32 -8.52
C PRO A 124 -1.11 3.15 -8.36
N PHE A 125 0.06 2.64 -8.74
CA PHE A 125 1.33 3.33 -8.54
C PHE A 125 1.75 4.08 -9.80
N SER A 126 2.52 5.15 -9.60
CA SER A 126 3.12 5.93 -10.69
C SER A 126 4.34 5.26 -11.35
N PHE A 127 4.66 4.01 -10.98
CA PHE A 127 5.79 3.23 -11.53
C PHE A 127 5.34 1.83 -11.98
N ASN A 128 6.18 1.18 -12.80
CA ASN A 128 5.92 -0.18 -13.30
C ASN A 128 6.00 -1.20 -12.16
N LEU A 129 5.05 -2.13 -12.12
CA LEU A 129 5.19 -3.37 -11.36
C LEU A 129 5.84 -4.41 -12.28
N GLU A 130 6.82 -5.15 -11.77
CA GLU A 130 7.56 -6.16 -12.53
C GLU A 130 7.43 -7.52 -11.85
N GLU A 131 7.59 -8.60 -12.62
CA GLU A 131 7.56 -10.00 -12.12
C GLU A 131 6.31 -10.33 -11.29
N ILE A 132 5.14 -10.12 -11.88
CA ILE A 132 3.86 -10.22 -11.19
C ILE A 132 3.33 -11.64 -11.31
N TYR A 133 3.09 -12.28 -10.17
CA TYR A 133 2.49 -13.59 -10.05
C TYR A 133 1.08 -13.48 -9.51
N LEU A 134 0.09 -13.78 -10.35
CA LEU A 134 -1.29 -13.97 -9.95
C LEU A 134 -1.54 -15.44 -9.65
N ARG A 135 -2.23 -15.70 -8.55
CA ARG A 135 -2.68 -17.02 -8.13
C ARG A 135 -4.17 -16.98 -7.85
N MET A 136 -4.91 -17.99 -8.29
CA MET A 136 -6.34 -18.14 -8.02
C MET A 136 -6.64 -19.57 -7.58
N GLU A 137 -7.47 -19.73 -6.56
CA GLU A 137 -7.88 -21.05 -6.05
C GLU A 137 -9.24 -20.99 -5.35
N GLY A 138 -9.83 -22.14 -5.06
CA GLY A 138 -11.05 -22.22 -4.27
C GLY A 138 -11.19 -23.59 -3.59
N PRO A 139 -11.22 -23.68 -2.24
CA PRO A 139 -11.36 -24.96 -1.55
C PRO A 139 -12.61 -25.74 -2.00
N GLY A 140 -12.42 -26.95 -2.52
CA GLY A 140 -13.51 -27.79 -3.05
C GLY A 140 -14.14 -27.30 -4.37
N ALA A 141 -13.67 -26.16 -4.90
CA ALA A 141 -14.16 -25.57 -6.14
C ALA A 141 -13.12 -25.58 -7.27
N MET A 142 -11.87 -25.19 -6.98
CA MET A 142 -10.83 -24.99 -7.97
C MET A 142 -9.44 -25.23 -7.35
N LEU A 143 -8.64 -26.08 -8.01
CA LEU A 143 -7.22 -26.24 -7.68
C LEU A 143 -6.43 -24.95 -8.00
N PRO A 144 -5.26 -24.72 -7.36
CA PRO A 144 -4.46 -23.53 -7.63
C PRO A 144 -4.11 -23.36 -9.11
N ARG A 145 -4.38 -22.17 -9.63
CA ARG A 145 -4.02 -21.70 -10.97
C ARG A 145 -3.10 -20.49 -10.86
N PHE A 146 -2.24 -20.31 -11.85
CA PHE A 146 -1.23 -19.26 -11.84
C PHE A 146 -1.13 -18.53 -13.18
N ARG A 147 -0.88 -17.22 -13.14
CA ARG A 147 -0.53 -16.39 -14.28
C ARG A 147 0.66 -15.51 -13.95
N PHE A 148 1.59 -15.41 -14.89
CA PHE A 148 2.75 -14.55 -14.80
C PHE A 148 2.62 -13.38 -15.78
N TYR A 149 2.93 -12.18 -15.31
CA TYR A 149 3.07 -10.97 -16.13
C TYR A 149 4.44 -10.37 -15.85
N SER A 150 5.23 -10.15 -16.90
CA SER A 150 6.57 -9.58 -16.75
C SER A 150 6.54 -8.14 -16.27
N LEU A 151 5.56 -7.35 -16.73
CA LEU A 151 5.45 -5.94 -16.43
C LEU A 151 3.98 -5.48 -16.46
N LEU A 152 3.62 -4.59 -15.54
CA LEU A 152 2.36 -3.85 -15.53
C LEU A 152 2.64 -2.36 -15.33
N ALA A 153 2.33 -1.56 -16.35
CA ALA A 153 2.58 -0.12 -16.36
C ALA A 153 1.67 0.64 -15.34
N PRO A 154 2.03 1.88 -14.96
CA PRO A 154 1.19 2.75 -14.14
C PRO A 154 -0.24 2.82 -14.66
N ASN A 155 -1.22 2.79 -13.76
CA ASN A 155 -2.66 2.88 -14.05
C ASN A 155 -3.20 1.83 -15.03
N SER A 156 -2.39 0.83 -15.38
CA SER A 156 -2.81 -0.27 -16.24
C SER A 156 -3.41 -1.40 -15.41
N SER A 157 -4.29 -2.17 -16.03
CA SER A 157 -5.00 -3.27 -15.37
C SER A 157 -4.66 -4.62 -15.98
N VAL A 158 -4.61 -5.64 -15.13
CA VAL A 158 -4.67 -7.05 -15.56
C VAL A 158 -6.06 -7.58 -15.27
N VAL A 159 -6.59 -8.33 -16.23
CA VAL A 159 -7.83 -9.08 -16.10
C VAL A 159 -7.54 -10.51 -16.52
N TRP A 160 -7.82 -11.46 -15.63
CA TRP A 160 -7.64 -12.87 -15.91
C TRP A 160 -8.92 -13.63 -15.55
N THR A 161 -9.52 -14.22 -16.57
CA THR A 161 -10.67 -15.10 -16.43
C THR A 161 -10.21 -16.55 -16.53
N GLU A 162 -10.61 -17.36 -15.55
CA GLU A 162 -10.31 -18.77 -15.48
C GLU A 162 -11.61 -19.58 -15.42
N LYS A 163 -11.68 -20.62 -16.25
CA LYS A 163 -12.78 -21.57 -16.25
C LYS A 163 -12.53 -22.64 -15.19
N PHE A 164 -13.53 -22.90 -14.36
CA PHE A 164 -13.45 -23.92 -13.32
C PHE A 164 -14.80 -24.62 -13.14
N ASN A 165 -14.79 -25.69 -12.36
CA ASN A 165 -15.95 -26.55 -12.19
C ASN A 165 -15.99 -27.10 -10.75
N PRO A 166 -16.96 -26.68 -9.91
CA PRO A 166 -17.00 -27.07 -8.50
C PRO A 166 -17.19 -28.56 -8.28
N GLN A 167 -16.48 -29.13 -7.30
CA GLN A 167 -16.48 -30.58 -7.05
C GLN A 167 -17.30 -30.98 -5.81
N ARG A 168 -17.64 -30.01 -4.94
CA ARG A 168 -18.38 -30.26 -3.70
C ARG A 168 -19.44 -29.19 -3.49
N ALA A 169 -20.65 -29.62 -3.14
CA ALA A 169 -21.73 -28.73 -2.73
C ALA A 169 -21.43 -28.06 -1.38
N GLY A 170 -22.04 -26.90 -1.14
CA GLY A 170 -21.90 -26.12 0.08
C GLY A 170 -21.25 -24.75 -0.14
N SER A 171 -21.09 -24.00 0.95
CA SER A 171 -20.46 -22.69 0.93
C SER A 171 -18.95 -22.80 0.83
N THR A 172 -18.38 -22.05 -0.11
CA THR A 172 -16.92 -21.92 -0.28
C THR A 172 -16.60 -20.52 -0.83
N ARG A 173 -15.33 -20.27 -1.17
CA ARG A 173 -14.87 -19.01 -1.74
C ARG A 173 -13.82 -19.27 -2.81
N ILE A 174 -13.80 -18.40 -3.81
CA ILE A 174 -12.67 -18.25 -4.72
C ILE A 174 -11.78 -17.15 -4.17
N ILE A 175 -10.49 -17.42 -4.05
CA ILE A 175 -9.48 -16.53 -3.51
C ILE A 175 -8.47 -16.27 -4.62
N ALA A 176 -8.11 -15.01 -4.81
CA ALA A 176 -6.99 -14.63 -5.65
C ALA A 176 -5.95 -13.88 -4.83
N SER A 177 -4.68 -14.02 -5.21
CA SER A 177 -3.57 -13.26 -4.66
C SER A 177 -2.64 -12.79 -5.77
N LEU A 178 -2.09 -11.59 -5.59
CA LEU A 178 -1.05 -11.01 -6.44
C LEU A 178 0.21 -10.81 -5.60
N ASP A 179 1.33 -11.31 -6.10
CA ASP A 179 2.64 -11.14 -5.49
C ASP A 179 3.64 -10.61 -6.53
N CYS A 180 4.43 -9.60 -6.13
CA CYS A 180 5.58 -9.14 -6.88
C CYS A 180 6.61 -8.47 -5.94
N PRO A 181 7.85 -8.20 -6.39
CA PRO A 181 8.89 -7.63 -5.52
C PRO A 181 8.51 -6.30 -4.86
N ALA A 182 7.70 -5.48 -5.55
CA ALA A 182 7.25 -4.18 -5.09
C ALA A 182 5.94 -4.22 -4.29
N LEU A 183 5.20 -5.34 -4.34
CA LEU A 183 3.86 -5.42 -3.78
C LEU A 183 3.60 -6.80 -3.18
N ARG A 184 3.39 -6.82 -1.88
CA ARG A 184 3.06 -8.03 -1.13
C ARG A 184 1.66 -7.90 -0.53
N GLN A 185 1.05 -9.04 -0.21
CA GLN A 185 -0.21 -9.11 0.53
C GLN A 185 -1.39 -8.44 -0.20
N VAL A 186 -1.47 -8.58 -1.52
CA VAL A 186 -2.64 -8.18 -2.30
C VAL A 186 -3.49 -9.43 -2.56
N TYR A 187 -4.71 -9.44 -2.04
CA TYR A 187 -5.63 -10.54 -2.21
C TYR A 187 -7.07 -10.04 -2.35
N GLY A 188 -7.90 -10.90 -2.92
CA GLY A 188 -9.33 -10.68 -3.11
C GLY A 188 -10.06 -12.01 -3.01
N GLU A 189 -11.33 -11.98 -2.67
CA GLU A 189 -12.15 -13.18 -2.61
C GLU A 189 -13.59 -12.95 -3.04
N ALA A 190 -14.22 -14.02 -3.51
CA ALA A 190 -15.64 -14.07 -3.80
C ALA A 190 -16.25 -15.31 -3.14
N SER A 191 -17.22 -15.11 -2.25
CA SER A 191 -17.96 -16.21 -1.63
C SER A 191 -19.00 -16.76 -2.59
N ILE A 192 -19.09 -18.09 -2.69
CA ILE A 192 -20.06 -18.79 -3.52
C ILE A 192 -20.74 -19.90 -2.73
N THR A 193 -22.00 -20.19 -3.06
CA THR A 193 -22.71 -21.37 -2.54
C THR A 193 -22.94 -22.33 -3.69
N VAL A 194 -22.28 -23.48 -3.64
CA VAL A 194 -22.36 -24.51 -4.67
C VAL A 194 -23.57 -25.39 -4.40
N LEU A 195 -24.53 -25.39 -5.32
CA LEU A 195 -25.69 -26.25 -5.30
C LEU A 195 -25.31 -27.68 -5.74
N PRO A 196 -26.05 -28.72 -5.29
CA PRO A 196 -25.89 -30.08 -5.76
C PRO A 196 -26.02 -30.22 -7.28
#